data_AF-A0A4Z0EQ87-F1
#
_entry.id   AF-A0A4Z0EQ87-F1
#
_cell.length_a   1.000
_cell.length_b   1.000
_cell.length_c   1.000
_cell.angle_alpha   90.00
_cell.angle_beta   90.00
_cell.angle_gamma   90.00
#
_symmetry.space_group_name_H-M   'P 1'
#
loop_
_entity.id
_entity.type
_entity.pdbx_description
1 polymer ?
#
loop_
_entity_poly.entity_id
_entity_poly.type
_entity_poly.pdbx_seq_one_letter_code
_entity_poly.pdbx_strand_id
1 'polypeptide(L)'
;MMLSQFRRFSPVVQLYWVLKYGTFLAQRWETEGGVNLYHLPNEGRGLFVEVGYEEYEQRAVVLRSFSSSVPLEDYGHGVQLPKF
;
A
#
# COMPACT_ATOMS: atom_id res chain seq x y z
N MET A 1 3.55 13.12 -5.27
CA MET A 1 2.75 12.54 -6.38
C MET A 1 1.26 12.53 -6.03
N MET A 2 0.38 12.92 -6.96
CA MET A 2 -1.08 12.80 -6.80
C MET A 2 -1.59 11.39 -7.18
N LEU A 3 -2.69 10.94 -6.58
CA LEU A 3 -3.31 9.63 -6.88
C LEU A 3 -3.66 9.46 -8.37
N SER A 4 -4.18 10.51 -8.99
CA SER A 4 -4.53 10.51 -10.42
C SER A 4 -3.31 10.35 -11.34
N GLN A 5 -2.14 10.85 -10.93
CA GLN A 5 -0.88 10.68 -11.67
C GLN A 5 -0.35 9.26 -11.49
N PHE A 6 -0.33 8.76 -10.25
CA PHE A 6 0.12 7.41 -9.93
C PHE A 6 -0.66 6.34 -10.72
N ARG A 7 -1.99 6.47 -10.77
CA ARG A 7 -2.87 5.52 -11.49
C ARG A 7 -2.67 5.49 -13.01
N ARG A 8 -1.97 6.47 -13.60
CA ARG A 8 -1.63 6.47 -15.04
C ARG A 8 -0.39 5.64 -15.36
N PHE A 9 0.42 5.31 -14.37
CA PHE A 9 1.57 4.43 -14.57
C PHE A 9 1.13 2.99 -14.83
N SER A 10 1.93 2.24 -15.57
CA SER A 10 1.75 0.80 -15.69
C SER A 10 1.93 0.13 -14.32
N PRO A 11 1.34 -1.06 -14.08
CA PRO A 11 1.45 -1.74 -12.78
C PRO A 11 2.90 -1.94 -12.31
N VAL A 12 3.82 -2.25 -13.23
CA VAL A 12 5.25 -2.41 -12.94
C VAL A 12 5.89 -1.10 -12.47
N VAL A 13 5.55 0.01 -13.13
CA VAL A 13 6.07 1.33 -12.74
C VAL A 13 5.45 1.78 -11.42
N GLN A 14 4.17 1.50 -11.18
CA GLN A 14 3.53 1.76 -9.89
C GLN A 14 4.27 1.03 -8.76
N LEU A 15 4.50 -0.28 -8.93
CA LEU A 15 5.23 -1.09 -7.96
C LEU A 15 6.65 -0.57 -7.72
N TYR A 16 7.40 -0.27 -8.79
CA TYR A 16 8.74 0.32 -8.67
C TYR A 16 8.74 1.60 -7.83
N TRP A 17 7.78 2.50 -8.08
CA TRP A 17 7.65 3.74 -7.30
C TRP A 17 7.36 3.47 -5.83
N VAL A 18 6.47 2.54 -5.52
CA VAL A 18 6.13 2.18 -4.14
C VAL A 18 7.34 1.61 -3.42
N LEU A 19 8.04 0.65 -4.02
CA LEU A 19 9.19 -0.01 -3.39
C LEU A 19 10.38 0.94 -3.22
N LYS A 20 10.56 1.89 -4.15
CA LYS A 20 11.70 2.81 -4.12
C LYS A 20 11.48 4.02 -3.22
N TYR A 21 10.26 4.54 -3.16
CA TYR A 21 9.97 5.83 -2.50
C TYR A 21 8.93 5.73 -1.39
N GLY A 22 8.26 4.59 -1.23
CA GLY A 22 7.25 4.39 -0.21
C GLY A 22 7.85 4.02 1.14
N THR A 23 7.19 4.43 2.22
CA THR A 23 7.46 3.96 3.58
C THR A 23 6.50 2.83 3.90
N PHE A 24 7.03 1.66 4.25
CA PHE A 24 6.21 0.56 4.76
C PHE A 24 5.58 0.97 6.10
N LEU A 25 4.28 0.73 6.25
CA LEU A 25 3.54 1.07 7.46
C LEU A 25 3.08 -0.17 8.23
N ALA A 26 2.44 -1.11 7.54
CA ALA A 26 1.80 -2.26 8.16
C ALA A 26 1.62 -3.39 7.17
N GLN A 27 1.37 -4.59 7.69
CA GLN A 27 0.96 -5.75 6.92
C GLN A 27 -0.35 -6.30 7.50
N ARG A 28 -1.34 -6.52 6.63
CA ARG A 28 -2.54 -7.30 6.95
C ARG A 28 -2.31 -8.72 6.48
N TRP A 29 -2.51 -9.69 7.36
CA TRP A 29 -2.53 -11.11 7.00
C TRP A 29 -3.90 -11.49 6.47
N GLU A 30 -3.92 -12.13 5.31
CA GLU A 30 -5.07 -12.78 4.70
C GLU A 30 -4.79 -14.29 4.64
N THR A 31 -5.82 -15.10 4.39
CA THR A 31 -5.73 -16.58 4.51
C THR A 31 -4.61 -17.20 3.67
N GLU A 32 -4.27 -16.57 2.55
CA GLU A 32 -3.31 -17.08 1.56
C GLU A 32 -2.09 -16.15 1.39
N GLY A 33 -1.93 -15.12 2.23
CA GLY A 33 -0.79 -14.21 2.07
C GLY A 33 -0.83 -12.95 2.93
N GLY A 34 0.05 -12.00 2.61
CA GLY A 34 0.14 -10.72 3.32
C GLY A 34 -0.03 -9.55 2.36
N VAL A 35 -0.87 -8.59 2.73
CA VAL A 35 -1.01 -7.32 2.03
C VAL A 35 -0.23 -6.24 2.78
N ASN A 36 0.81 -5.73 2.14
CA ASN A 36 1.67 -4.70 2.69
C ASN A 36 1.15 -3.31 2.34
N LEU A 37 0.99 -2.47 3.35
CA LEU A 37 0.60 -1.08 3.22
C LEU A 37 1.83 -0.19 3.19
N TYR A 38 1.92 0.67 2.17
CA TYR A 38 2.94 1.69 2.02
C TYR A 38 2.30 3.08 1.99
N HIS A 39 3.04 4.08 2.48
CA HIS A 39 2.72 5.49 2.29
C HIS A 39 3.74 6.14 1.36
N LEU A 40 3.26 6.77 0.30
CA LEU A 40 4.04 7.57 -0.62
C LEU A 40 3.82 9.05 -0.29
N PRO A 41 4.85 9.76 0.20
CA PRO A 41 4.72 11.16 0.57
C PRO A 41 4.47 12.05 -0.66
N ASN A 42 3.77 13.15 -0.43
CA ASN A 42 3.58 14.26 -1.37
C ASN A 42 3.58 15.56 -0.57
N GLU A 43 3.66 16.71 -1.23
CA GLU A 43 3.57 18.05 -0.59
C GLU A 43 2.24 18.30 0.19
N GLY A 44 1.30 17.34 0.16
CA GLY A 44 0.08 17.29 0.98
C GLY A 44 -0.01 16.01 1.81
N ARG A 45 -1.18 15.33 1.82
CA ARG A 45 -1.39 14.11 2.65
C ARG A 45 -0.68 12.84 2.15
N GLY A 46 -0.04 12.88 0.97
CA GLY A 46 0.49 11.68 0.32
C GLY A 46 -0.62 10.72 -0.16
N LEU A 47 -0.24 9.50 -0.50
CA LEU A 47 -1.17 8.42 -0.86
C LEU A 47 -0.72 7.09 -0.28
N PHE A 48 -1.68 6.24 0.03
CA PHE A 48 -1.48 4.89 0.50
C PHE A 48 -1.55 3.91 -0.66
N VAL A 49 -0.70 2.88 -0.62
CA VAL A 49 -0.67 1.83 -1.63
C VAL A 49 -0.55 0.48 -0.97
N GLU A 50 -1.36 -0.45 -1.42
CA GLU A 50 -1.29 -1.85 -1.03
C GLU A 50 -0.57 -2.66 -2.07
N VAL A 51 0.39 -3.44 -1.58
CA VAL A 51 1.18 -4.38 -2.37
C VAL A 51 0.90 -5.78 -1.85
N GLY A 52 0.43 -6.64 -2.75
CA GLY A 52 0.25 -8.07 -2.50
C GLY A 52 1.18 -8.90 -3.36
N TYR A 53 1.03 -10.22 -3.27
CA TYR A 53 1.73 -11.18 -4.10
C TYR A 53 0.72 -11.95 -4.96
N GLU A 54 0.91 -11.92 -6.28
CA GLU A 54 0.14 -12.69 -7.24
C GLU A 54 0.82 -14.05 -7.42
N GLU A 55 0.18 -15.12 -6.95
CA GLU A 55 0.80 -16.45 -6.91
C GLU A 55 1.00 -17.05 -8.31
N TYR A 56 0.04 -16.86 -9.22
CA TYR A 56 0.12 -17.43 -10.56
C TYR A 56 1.28 -16.88 -11.37
N GLU A 57 1.52 -15.57 -11.25
CA GLU A 57 2.61 -14.87 -11.95
C GLU A 57 3.88 -14.72 -11.08
N GLN A 58 3.85 -15.28 -9.86
CA GLN A 58 4.92 -15.23 -8.86
C GLN A 58 5.54 -13.85 -8.66
N ARG A 59 4.70 -12.80 -8.59
CA ARG A 59 5.18 -11.41 -8.54
C ARG A 59 4.41 -10.55 -7.55
N ALA A 60 5.12 -9.59 -6.97
CA ALA A 60 4.47 -8.53 -6.22
C ALA A 60 3.67 -7.63 -7.18
N VAL A 61 2.50 -7.18 -6.75
CA VAL A 61 1.61 -6.32 -7.52
C VAL A 61 0.98 -5.24 -6.64
N VAL A 62 0.67 -4.09 -7.23
CA VAL A 62 -0.15 -3.07 -6.58
C VAL A 62 -1.62 -3.49 -6.66
N LEU A 63 -2.25 -3.67 -5.50
CA LEU A 63 -3.66 -4.09 -5.40
C LEU A 63 -4.60 -2.89 -5.39
N ARG A 64 -4.38 -1.95 -4.47
CA ARG A 64 -5.16 -0.71 -4.37
C ARG A 64 -4.30 0.48 -4.02
N SER A 65 -4.75 1.67 -4.45
CA SER A 65 -4.15 2.95 -4.08
C SER A 65 -5.24 3.97 -3.74
N PHE A 66 -5.05 4.71 -2.66
CA PHE A 66 -6.06 5.62 -2.12
C PHE A 66 -5.43 6.77 -1.32
N SER A 67 -6.15 7.88 -1.16
CA SER A 67 -5.68 9.07 -0.41
C SER A 67 -6.53 9.38 0.82
N SER A 68 -7.64 8.67 1.02
CA SER A 68 -8.48 8.77 2.22
C SER A 68 -7.92 7.89 3.33
N SER A 69 -8.12 8.26 4.59
CA SER A 69 -7.78 7.41 5.73
C SER A 69 -8.81 6.30 6.00
N VAL A 70 -10.00 6.35 5.37
CA VAL A 70 -11.08 5.38 5.63
C VAL A 70 -10.63 3.92 5.43
N PRO A 71 -9.93 3.54 4.33
CA PRO A 71 -9.51 2.14 4.16
C PRO A 71 -8.39 1.68 5.12
N LEU A 72 -7.83 2.59 5.94
CA LEU A 72 -6.86 2.23 6.97
C LEU A 72 -7.51 1.52 8.16
N GLU A 73 -8.84 1.64 8.32
CA GLU A 73 -9.58 0.94 9.36
C GLU A 73 -9.40 -0.59 9.24
N ASP A 74 -9.25 -1.11 8.02
CA ASP A 74 -8.97 -2.53 7.77
C ASP A 74 -7.63 -3.00 8.38
N TYR A 75 -6.71 -2.08 8.66
CA TYR A 75 -5.44 -2.34 9.34
C TYR A 75 -5.52 -2.12 10.84
N GLY A 76 -6.59 -1.49 11.35
CA GLY A 76 -6.79 -1.31 12.79
C GLY A 76 -7.04 -2.64 13.52
N HIS A 77 -7.63 -3.61 12.82
CA HIS A 77 -7.86 -4.95 13.35
C HIS A 77 -6.53 -5.70 13.50
N GLY A 78 -6.07 -5.86 14.75
CA GLY A 78 -4.81 -6.55 15.07
C GLY A 78 -3.61 -5.62 15.32
N VAL A 79 -3.76 -4.30 15.15
CA VAL A 79 -2.73 -3.35 15.57
C VAL A 79 -2.88 -3.08 17.07
N GLN A 80 -2.01 -3.70 17.85
CA GLN A 80 -1.87 -3.38 19.26
C GLN A 80 -1.01 -2.11 19.38
N LEU A 81 -1.65 -0.95 19.59
CA LEU A 81 -0.94 0.28 19.89
C LEU A 81 -0.22 0.15 21.24
N PRO A 82 1.02 0.66 21.39
CA PRO A 82 1.67 0.68 22.69
C PRO A 82 0.81 1.44 23.69
N LYS A 83 0.53 0.82 24.84
CA LYS A 83 -0.12 1.47 25.97
C LYS A 83 0.91 2.42 26.60
N PHE A 84 0.63 3.71 26.57
CA PHE A 84 1.39 4.71 27.34
C PHE A 84 1.04 4.63 28.82
#